data_AF-A0A414I933-F1
#
_entry.id   AF-A0A414I933-F1
#
_cell.length_a   1.000
_cell.length_b   1.000
_cell.length_c   1.000
_cell.angle_alpha   90.00
_cell.angle_beta   90.00
_cell.angle_gamma   90.00
#
_symmetry.space_group_name_H-M   'P 1'
#
loop_
_entity.id
_entity.type
_entity.pdbx_description
1 polymer ?
#
loop_
_entity_poly.entity_id
_entity_poly.type
_entity_poly.pdbx_seq_one_letter_code
_entity_poly.pdbx_strand_id
1 'polypeptide(L)'
;MYQTCSVVCKVEDFKPASNNFRSEFIGKDQTDRKQYRGISFKKTQFGDIEDINYYPLMKEFIEIAGKSELLKTVKDYCREHCAWLKTENDIENHAIDCLLSKAYEYWKDFPKQMPEPDKWIFYFKSIKMLERNL
;
A
#
# COMPACT_ATOMS: atom_id res chain seq x y z
N MET A 1 3.00 28.90 -13.29
CA MET A 1 4.13 27.96 -13.12
C MET A 1 3.56 26.67 -12.53
N TYR A 2 3.40 25.61 -13.32
CA TYR A 2 3.01 24.32 -12.75
C TYR A 2 4.27 23.65 -12.23
N GLN A 3 4.41 23.56 -10.91
CA GLN A 3 5.48 22.81 -10.29
C GLN A 3 5.24 21.34 -10.61
N THR A 4 6.05 20.78 -11.51
CA THR A 4 6.11 19.35 -11.76
C THR A 4 6.65 18.68 -10.51
N CYS A 5 5.77 18.23 -9.63
CA CYS A 5 6.16 17.43 -8.48
C CYS A 5 6.43 16.00 -8.98
N SER A 6 7.71 15.62 -9.04
CA SER A 6 8.14 14.23 -9.13
C SER A 6 8.31 13.68 -7.72
N VAL A 7 7.67 12.55 -7.43
CA VAL A 7 7.89 11.81 -6.19
C VAL A 7 8.80 10.62 -6.50
N VAL A 8 9.88 10.49 -5.74
CA VAL A 8 10.79 9.35 -5.76
C VAL A 8 10.74 8.72 -4.39
N CYS A 9 10.26 7.48 -4.31
CA CYS A 9 10.13 6.77 -3.04
C CYS A 9 10.37 5.26 -3.19
N LYS A 10 10.61 4.61 -2.06
CA LYS A 10 10.59 3.15 -1.94
C LYS A 10 9.18 2.68 -1.64
N VAL A 11 8.86 1.42 -1.92
CA VAL A 11 7.52 0.90 -1.59
C VAL A 11 7.27 0.90 -0.07
N GLU A 12 8.30 0.66 0.73
CA GLU A 12 8.25 0.70 2.19
C GLU A 12 7.87 2.08 2.76
N ASP A 13 8.07 3.15 1.99
CA ASP A 13 7.70 4.51 2.36
C ASP A 13 6.18 4.70 2.47
N PHE A 14 5.39 3.77 1.93
CA PHE A 14 3.93 3.74 2.07
C PHE A 14 3.44 3.06 3.36
N LYS A 15 4.35 2.54 4.20
CA LYS A 15 3.99 2.00 5.51
C LYS A 15 3.13 3.01 6.27
N PRO A 16 1.95 2.60 6.78
CA PRO A 16 1.03 3.54 7.37
C PRO A 16 1.51 3.90 8.78
N ALA A 17 1.39 5.17 9.14
CA ALA A 17 1.70 5.63 10.50
C ALA A 17 0.65 5.16 11.50
N SER A 18 -0.61 5.08 11.07
CA SER A 18 -1.74 4.61 11.86
C SER A 18 -2.94 4.23 11.00
N ASN A 19 -3.83 3.41 11.56
CA ASN A 19 -5.19 3.23 11.05
C ASN A 19 -6.08 4.34 11.63
N ASN A 20 -6.91 4.96 10.79
CA ASN A 20 -7.71 6.12 11.16
C ASN A 20 -9.15 5.95 10.66
N PHE A 21 -10.06 6.72 11.27
CA PHE A 21 -11.46 6.76 10.88
C PHE A 21 -11.92 8.21 10.80
N ARG A 22 -12.75 8.52 9.79
CA ARG A 22 -13.47 9.79 9.66
C ARG A 22 -14.89 9.57 9.17
N SER A 23 -15.75 10.54 9.42
CA SER A 23 -17.08 10.60 8.84
C SER A 23 -17.14 11.65 7.74
N GLU A 24 -17.86 11.35 6.67
CA GLU A 24 -18.14 12.26 5.56
C GLU A 24 -19.65 12.44 5.43
N PHE A 25 -20.14 13.67 5.33
CA PHE A 25 -21.56 13.94 5.14
C PHE A 25 -21.96 13.59 3.70
N ILE A 26 -22.94 12.71 3.54
CA ILE A 26 -23.38 12.23 2.21
C ILE A 26 -24.75 12.78 1.78
N GLY A 27 -25.46 13.45 2.68
CA GLY A 27 -26.75 14.05 2.36
C GLY A 27 -27.79 13.82 3.46
N LYS A 28 -29.05 14.00 3.10
CA LYS A 28 -30.19 13.74 3.98
C LYS A 28 -31.09 12.67 3.39
N ASP A 29 -31.74 11.90 4.26
CA ASP A 29 -32.78 10.97 3.84
C ASP A 29 -34.12 11.67 3.55
N GLN A 30 -35.12 10.89 3.15
CA GLN A 30 -36.48 11.37 2.85
C GLN A 30 -37.19 12.00 4.07
N THR A 31 -36.65 11.81 5.28
CA THR A 31 -37.16 12.36 6.54
C THR A 31 -36.31 13.52 7.07
N ASP A 32 -35.48 14.12 6.21
CA ASP A 32 -34.57 15.23 6.52
C ASP A 32 -33.48 14.90 7.55
N ARG A 33 -33.20 13.61 7.81
CA ARG A 33 -32.14 13.20 8.73
C ARG A 33 -30.79 13.19 8.01
N LYS A 34 -29.76 13.75 8.65
CA LYS A 34 -28.39 13.75 8.12
C LYS A 34 -27.82 12.33 8.07
N GLN A 35 -27.27 11.96 6.93
CA GLN A 35 -26.56 10.71 6.70
C GLN A 35 -25.06 10.97 6.55
N TYR A 36 -24.27 10.05 7.09
CA TYR A 36 -22.80 10.09 7.02
C TYR A 36 -22.26 8.75 6.55
N ARG A 37 -21.19 8.79 5.73
CA ARG A 37 -20.37 7.63 5.38
C ARG A 37 -19.21 7.54 6.38
N GLY A 38 -19.06 6.38 7.00
CA GLY A 38 -17.86 6.05 7.77
C GLY A 38 -16.74 5.62 6.83
N ILE A 39 -15.57 6.23 6.97
CA ILE A 39 -14.41 5.98 6.11
C ILE A 39 -13.23 5.59 7.00
N SER A 40 -12.79 4.34 6.86
CA SER A 40 -11.51 3.87 7.41
C SER A 40 -10.39 4.12 6.41
N PHE A 41 -9.27 4.65 6.88
CA PHE A 41 -8.14 4.99 6.03
C PHE A 41 -6.81 4.88 6.76
N LYS A 42 -5.76 4.69 5.97
CA LYS A 42 -4.37 4.65 6.40
C LYS A 42 -3.69 5.97 6.08
N LYS A 43 -3.03 6.55 7.08
CA LYS A 43 -2.20 7.75 6.91
C LYS A 43 -0.82 7.36 6.42
N THR A 44 -0.44 7.85 5.24
CA THR A 44 0.91 7.70 4.70
C THR A 44 1.55 9.08 4.54
N GLN A 45 2.87 9.13 4.32
CA GLN A 45 3.54 10.40 4.04
C GLN A 45 3.14 11.01 2.68
N PHE A 46 2.48 10.24 1.82
CA PHE A 46 1.99 10.68 0.51
C PHE A 46 0.50 11.08 0.52
N GLY A 47 -0.15 10.98 1.67
CA GLY A 47 -1.57 11.27 1.85
C GLY A 47 -2.36 10.12 2.46
N ASP A 48 -3.65 10.36 2.65
CA ASP A 48 -4.60 9.39 3.20
C ASP A 48 -5.09 8.43 2.11
N ILE A 49 -5.00 7.14 2.37
CA ILE A 49 -5.50 6.09 1.46
C ILE A 49 -6.64 5.35 2.17
N GLU A 50 -7.85 5.34 1.59
CA GLU A 50 -8.96 4.55 2.14
C GLU A 50 -8.59 3.06 2.19
N ASP A 51 -9.01 2.36 3.23
CA ASP A 51 -8.63 0.95 3.47
C ASP A 51 -9.02 0.04 2.30
N ILE A 52 -10.15 0.34 1.65
CA ILE A 52 -10.64 -0.38 0.46
C ILE A 52 -9.65 -0.34 -0.71
N ASN A 53 -8.84 0.71 -0.80
CA ASN A 53 -7.86 0.91 -1.88
C ASN A 53 -6.44 0.57 -1.45
N TYR A 54 -6.16 0.51 -0.15
CA TYR A 54 -4.78 0.42 0.34
C TYR A 54 -4.06 -0.85 -0.10
N TYR A 55 -4.58 -2.03 0.24
CA TYR A 55 -3.90 -3.29 -0.08
C TYR A 55 -3.79 -3.56 -1.59
N PRO A 56 -4.82 -3.27 -2.42
CA PRO A 56 -4.69 -3.33 -3.87
C PRO A 56 -3.54 -2.44 -4.40
N LEU A 57 -3.47 -1.19 -3.96
CA LEU A 57 -2.40 -0.27 -4.37
C LEU A 57 -1.01 -0.73 -3.92
N MET A 58 -0.89 -1.25 -2.69
CA MET A 58 0.40 -1.75 -2.20
C MET A 58 0.90 -2.94 -3.00
N LYS A 59 -0.02 -3.83 -3.42
CA LYS A 59 0.31 -4.97 -4.28
C LYS A 59 0.86 -4.52 -5.63
N GLU A 60 0.23 -3.54 -6.28
CA GLU A 60 0.72 -2.94 -7.52
C GLU A 60 2.10 -2.30 -7.34
N PHE A 61 2.32 -1.56 -6.25
CA PHE A 61 3.61 -0.92 -5.98
C PHE A 61 4.72 -1.91 -5.66
N ILE A 62 4.41 -3.01 -4.97
CA ILE A 62 5.35 -4.11 -4.73
C ILE A 62 5.78 -4.74 -6.06
N GLU A 63 4.84 -4.96 -6.98
CA GLU A 63 5.13 -5.49 -8.31
C GLU A 63 6.02 -4.53 -9.12
N ILE A 64 5.67 -3.24 -9.15
CA ILE A 64 6.48 -2.20 -9.82
C ILE A 64 7.89 -2.11 -9.21
N ALA A 65 7.99 -2.23 -7.89
CA ALA A 65 9.27 -2.26 -7.17
C ALA A 65 10.07 -3.56 -7.41
N GLY A 66 9.49 -4.54 -8.12
CA GLY A 66 10.13 -5.83 -8.41
C GLY A 66 10.17 -6.80 -7.23
N LYS A 67 9.38 -6.55 -6.17
CA LYS A 67 9.41 -7.30 -4.90
C LYS A 67 8.37 -8.41 -4.82
N SER A 68 7.83 -8.87 -5.96
CA SER A 68 6.76 -9.89 -6.00
C SER A 68 7.20 -11.25 -5.44
N GLU A 69 8.42 -11.70 -5.73
CA GLU A 69 8.95 -12.96 -5.17
C GLU A 69 9.22 -12.85 -3.66
N LEU A 70 9.66 -11.68 -3.20
CA LEU A 70 9.77 -11.41 -1.77
C LEU A 70 8.40 -11.47 -1.10
N LEU A 71 7.38 -10.82 -1.68
CA LEU A 71 6.01 -10.87 -1.15
C LEU A 71 5.49 -12.32 -1.08
N LYS A 72 5.72 -13.11 -2.13
CA LYS A 72 5.36 -14.54 -2.14
C LYS A 72 6.05 -15.30 -1.01
N THR A 73 7.35 -15.09 -0.82
CA THR A 73 8.11 -15.73 0.27
C THR A 73 7.57 -15.34 1.65
N VAL A 74 7.30 -14.05 1.87
CA VAL A 74 6.70 -13.55 3.12
C VAL A 74 5.32 -14.18 3.33
N LYS A 75 4.52 -14.28 2.28
CA LYS A 75 3.18 -14.85 2.30
C LYS A 75 3.17 -16.33 2.65
N ASP A 76 4.08 -17.11 2.06
CA ASP A 76 4.23 -18.53 2.35
C ASP A 76 4.66 -18.75 3.81
N TYR A 77 5.60 -17.94 4.32
CA TYR A 77 5.96 -17.93 5.73
C TYR A 77 4.76 -17.61 6.64
N CYS A 78 3.99 -16.56 6.33
CA CYS A 78 2.79 -16.22 7.11
C CYS A 78 1.76 -17.36 7.09
N ARG A 79 1.59 -18.06 5.97
CA ARG A 79 0.66 -19.20 5.87
C ARG A 79 1.05 -20.35 6.82
N GLU A 80 2.35 -20.60 6.99
CA GLU A 80 2.86 -21.66 7.85
C GLU A 80 2.94 -21.28 9.33
N HIS A 81 3.23 -20.01 9.63
CA HIS A 81 3.55 -19.56 10.99
C HIS A 81 2.50 -18.67 11.66
N CYS A 82 1.52 -18.13 10.92
CA CYS A 82 0.50 -17.22 11.46
C CYS A 82 -0.89 -17.89 11.53
N ALA A 83 -1.08 -18.83 12.46
CA ALA A 83 -2.32 -19.60 12.63
C ALA A 83 -3.59 -18.77 12.93
N TRP A 84 -3.45 -17.49 13.26
CA TRP A 84 -4.58 -16.57 13.47
C TRP A 84 -5.17 -16.03 12.17
N LEU A 85 -4.46 -16.10 11.04
CA LEU A 85 -4.96 -15.65 9.73
C LEU A 85 -5.90 -16.72 9.16
N LYS A 86 -7.13 -16.33 8.80
CA LYS A 86 -8.21 -17.27 8.46
C LYS A 86 -8.48 -17.39 6.97
N THR A 87 -8.20 -16.32 6.22
CA THR A 87 -8.43 -16.30 4.78
C THR A 87 -7.14 -15.98 4.03
N GLU A 88 -7.08 -16.37 2.76
CA GLU A 88 -5.97 -16.03 1.87
C GLU A 88 -5.77 -14.51 1.73
N ASN A 89 -6.87 -13.75 1.85
CA ASN A 89 -6.84 -12.29 1.84
C ASN A 89 -6.22 -11.73 3.14
N ASP A 90 -6.52 -12.31 4.30
CA ASP A 90 -5.88 -11.93 5.56
C ASP A 90 -4.37 -12.22 5.51
N ILE A 91 -3.99 -13.37 4.93
CA ILE A 91 -2.58 -13.76 4.74
C ILE A 91 -1.87 -12.77 3.82
N GLU A 92 -2.47 -12.44 2.67
CA GLU A 92 -1.88 -11.49 1.72
C GLU A 92 -1.74 -10.09 2.32
N ASN A 93 -2.77 -9.57 2.98
CA ASN A 93 -2.73 -8.25 3.62
C ASN A 93 -1.68 -8.20 4.74
N HIS A 94 -1.60 -9.23 5.57
CA HIS A 94 -0.60 -9.32 6.61
C HIS A 94 0.82 -9.41 6.04
N ALA A 95 1.01 -10.20 4.97
CA ALA A 95 2.30 -10.30 4.29
C ALA A 95 2.75 -8.97 3.69
N ILE A 96 1.83 -8.19 3.12
CA ILE A 96 2.10 -6.81 2.67
C ILE A 96 2.56 -5.95 3.85
N ASP A 97 1.85 -5.98 4.98
CA ASP A 97 2.23 -5.20 6.16
C ASP A 97 3.62 -5.63 6.70
N CYS A 98 3.94 -6.93 6.70
CA CYS A 98 5.25 -7.46 7.07
C CYS A 98 6.36 -7.04 6.10
N LEU A 99 6.09 -7.01 4.80
CA LEU A 99 7.04 -6.57 3.78
C LEU A 99 7.35 -5.08 3.94
N LEU A 100 6.32 -4.23 4.03
CA LEU A 100 6.49 -2.78 4.17
C LEU A 100 7.18 -2.38 5.47
N SER A 101 6.98 -3.15 6.54
CA SER A 101 7.63 -2.94 7.83
C SER A 101 8.99 -3.62 7.98
N LYS A 102 9.39 -4.44 6.98
CA LYS A 102 10.58 -5.29 7.02
C LYS A 102 10.61 -6.24 8.23
N ALA A 103 9.44 -6.63 8.73
CA ALA A 103 9.34 -7.53 9.89
C ALA A 103 9.99 -8.90 9.63
N TYR A 104 9.96 -9.34 8.36
CA TYR A 104 10.54 -10.61 7.93
C TYR A 104 12.07 -10.70 8.14
N GLU A 105 12.78 -9.56 8.20
CA GLU A 105 14.23 -9.54 8.43
C GLU A 105 14.63 -10.07 9.82
N TYR A 106 13.67 -10.13 10.75
CA TYR A 106 13.87 -10.57 12.13
C TYR A 106 13.33 -11.98 12.42
N TRP A 107 12.80 -12.66 11.41
CA TRP A 107 12.27 -14.02 11.56
C TRP A 107 13.40 -15.05 11.53
N LYS A 108 13.41 -15.94 12.52
CA LYS A 108 14.53 -16.86 12.81
C LYS A 108 14.92 -17.76 11.63
N ASP A 109 13.92 -18.28 10.92
CA ASP A 109 14.10 -19.27 9.86
C ASP A 109 13.72 -18.72 8.47
N PHE A 110 13.60 -17.39 8.35
CA PHE A 110 13.27 -16.79 7.07
C PHE A 110 14.47 -16.86 6.11
N PRO A 111 14.27 -17.25 4.84
CA PRO A 111 15.36 -17.37 3.88
C PRO A 111 16.17 -16.08 3.78
N LYS A 112 17.49 -16.21 3.82
CA LYS A 112 18.38 -15.07 3.54
C LYS A 112 18.10 -14.57 2.14
N GLN A 113 17.53 -13.38 2.06
CA GLN A 113 17.28 -12.72 0.79
C GLN A 113 18.60 -12.24 0.20
N MET A 114 18.80 -12.47 -1.09
CA MET A 114 19.83 -11.73 -1.81
C MET A 114 19.41 -10.25 -1.79
N PRO A 115 20.36 -9.30 -1.64
CA PRO A 115 20.04 -7.89 -1.78
C PRO A 115 19.55 -7.64 -3.21
N GLU A 116 18.24 -7.60 -3.39
CA GLU A 116 17.65 -7.15 -4.64
C GLU A 116 17.87 -5.65 -4.78
N PRO A 117 18.14 -5.15 -6.00
CA PRO A 117 18.24 -3.72 -6.21
C PRO A 117 16.89 -3.08 -5.86
N ASP A 118 16.87 -2.25 -4.82
CA ASP A 118 15.73 -1.43 -4.44
C ASP A 118 15.33 -0.56 -5.65
N LYS A 119 14.30 -0.99 -6.40
CA LYS A 119 13.75 -0.18 -7.48
C LYS A 119 12.96 0.96 -6.87
N TRP A 120 13.32 2.17 -7.28
CA TRP A 120 12.61 3.39 -6.89
C TRP A 120 11.33 3.53 -7.70
N ILE A 121 10.25 3.89 -7.04
CA ILE A 121 8.98 4.24 -7.67
C ILE A 121 9.05 5.72 -8.05
N PHE A 122 8.87 6.01 -9.34
CA PHE A 122 8.82 7.37 -9.88
C PHE A 122 7.39 7.70 -10.27
N TYR A 123 6.76 8.63 -9.54
CA TYR A 123 5.43 9.15 -9.88
C TYR A 123 5.53 10.58 -10.39
N PHE A 124 4.98 10.83 -11.59
CA PHE A 124 4.93 12.15 -12.21
C PHE A 124 3.47 12.59 -12.38
N LYS A 125 3.11 13.71 -11.75
CA LYS A 125 1.75 14.28 -11.84
C LYS A 125 1.39 14.80 -13.25
N SER A 126 2.38 14.97 -14.12
CA SER A 126 2.19 15.37 -15.52
C SER A 126 3.32 14.83 -16.40
N ILE A 127 3.07 13.75 -17.12
CA ILE A 127 3.79 13.51 -18.38
C ILE A 127 3.00 14.28 -19.42
N LYS A 128 3.31 15.57 -19.63
CA LYS A 128 3.01 16.15 -20.93
C LYS A 128 3.86 15.35 -21.90
N MET A 129 3.25 14.39 -22.60
CA MET A 129 3.89 13.79 -23.76
C MET A 129 4.39 14.97 -24.60
N LEU A 130 5.70 14.99 -24.88
CA LEU A 130 6.25 15.85 -25.89
C LEU A 130 5.36 15.67 -27.12
N GLU A 131 4.62 16.72 -27.47
CA GLU A 131 3.95 16.84 -28.75
C GLU A 131 4.99 16.49 -29.81
N ARG A 132 4.87 15.30 -30.39
CA ARG A 132 5.57 14.99 -31.64
C ARG A 132 4.86 15.78 -32.73
N ASN A 133 5.17 17.05 -32.81
CA ASN A 133 5.17 17.77 -34.08
C ASN A 133 6.48 17.41 -34.77
N LEU A 134 6.46 16.30 -35.52
CA LEU A 134 7.33 16.03 -36.67
C LEU A 134 6.56 15.12 -37.63
#